data_AF-A0A7K3L038-F1
#
_entry.id   AF-A0A7K3L038-F1
#
_cell.length_a   1.000
_cell.length_b   1.000
_cell.length_c   1.000
_cell.angle_alpha   90.00
_cell.angle_beta   90.00
_cell.angle_gamma   90.00
#
_symmetry.space_group_name_H-M   'P 1'
#
loop_
_entity.id
_entity.type
_entity.pdbx_description
1 polymer ?
#
loop_
_entity_poly.entity_id
_entity_poly.type
_entity_poly.pdbx_seq_one_letter_code
_entity_poly.pdbx_strand_id
1 'polypeptide(L)'
;MIEVLWHGRGGQGAFTAARLLGAAASMAEGTSALAFPSFGPERRGAPMRAFTKVSDRPIGDRSAITRADYVIYLDDTLLAPSWESELKPGGIALVNSVKTPESLLSAIGAPLAAAVDGSSGGDRLLTLDANGISSELLGRAIPNTVFLGALSLLCDQVPFDAVGEAVRQYMPPKLHEKNLAIVAEARHAMAQALAARAVSRQARDEAAEGAPADVSRETGFAAMQPRSAEGAAPGERRMPEPLPASVLRSPTIVIPRFRDHLAAPLPSLEPRDFAQSTCYQAGHLVSRNAGWRNVRPVLAADLCTGCLQCYLYCPDGTIVRTYATKDQLSAGDASLAAVAIDYDFCKGCGICAKACRFDAIAMISEEDALAAERQIAEDDAVASVGVSASDASASHATRSGVSADAASGDSLADAFLSDYESEGGAR
;
A
#
# COMPACT_ATOMS: atom_id res chain seq x y z
N MET A 1 10.91 -21.98 22.03
CA MET A 1 10.98 -21.65 20.60
C MET A 1 10.47 -20.23 20.43
N ILE A 2 11.33 -19.37 19.90
CA ILE A 2 11.00 -17.99 19.51
C ILE A 2 10.50 -18.00 18.07
N GLU A 3 9.43 -17.28 17.82
CA GLU A 3 8.79 -17.15 16.52
C GLU A 3 8.69 -15.67 16.15
N VAL A 4 9.17 -15.32 14.95
CA VAL A 4 9.13 -13.98 14.40
C VAL A 4 8.34 -13.99 13.09
N LEU A 5 7.28 -13.19 13.04
CA LEU A 5 6.45 -12.97 11.88
C LEU A 5 6.82 -11.63 11.23
N TRP A 6 7.17 -11.65 9.96
CA TRP A 6 7.51 -10.47 9.19
C TRP A 6 6.40 -10.18 8.20
N HIS A 7 5.75 -9.03 8.33
CA HIS A 7 4.89 -8.45 7.30
C HIS A 7 5.70 -7.45 6.49
N GLY A 8 5.67 -7.61 5.18
CA GLY A 8 6.31 -6.65 4.28
C GLY A 8 5.67 -6.64 2.91
N ARG A 9 6.19 -5.79 2.05
CA ARG A 9 5.83 -5.74 0.64
C ARG A 9 6.94 -6.34 -0.21
N GLY A 10 6.58 -6.95 -1.35
CA GLY A 10 7.55 -7.47 -2.29
C GLY A 10 8.60 -6.42 -2.66
N GLY A 11 9.87 -6.65 -2.31
CA GLY A 11 10.98 -5.70 -2.53
C GLY A 11 11.47 -4.96 -1.27
N GLN A 12 10.75 -5.00 -0.15
CA GLN A 12 11.20 -4.39 1.12
C GLN A 12 12.20 -5.27 1.90
N GLY A 13 12.39 -6.53 1.49
CA GLY A 13 13.43 -7.40 2.05
C GLY A 13 13.03 -8.19 3.31
N ALA A 14 11.73 -8.37 3.58
CA ALA A 14 11.23 -9.17 4.71
C ALA A 14 11.82 -10.59 4.76
N PHE A 15 11.82 -11.32 3.63
CA PHE A 15 12.43 -12.66 3.61
C PHE A 15 13.95 -12.63 3.80
N THR A 16 14.62 -11.59 3.31
CA THR A 16 16.05 -11.40 3.55
C THR A 16 16.33 -11.21 5.05
N ALA A 17 15.56 -10.36 5.73
CA ALA A 17 15.68 -10.20 7.19
C ALA A 17 15.36 -11.50 7.93
N ALA A 18 14.30 -12.22 7.53
CA ALA A 18 13.95 -13.50 8.15
C ALA A 18 15.09 -14.53 8.06
N ARG A 19 15.77 -14.60 6.91
CA ARG A 19 16.95 -15.45 6.70
C ARG A 19 18.15 -15.02 7.52
N LEU A 20 18.44 -13.72 7.57
CA LEU A 20 19.55 -13.17 8.35
C LEU A 20 19.35 -13.38 9.85
N LEU A 21 18.12 -13.20 10.34
CA LEU A 21 17.77 -13.49 11.72
C LEU A 21 18.00 -14.97 12.05
N GLY A 22 17.53 -15.87 11.17
CA GLY A 22 17.75 -17.31 11.34
C GLY A 22 19.24 -17.67 11.32
N ALA A 23 20.01 -17.09 10.39
CA ALA A 23 21.45 -17.28 10.32
C ALA A 23 22.14 -16.80 11.61
N ALA A 24 21.85 -15.59 12.07
CA ALA A 24 22.41 -15.03 13.30
C ALA A 24 22.09 -15.90 14.52
N ALA A 25 20.83 -16.31 14.68
CA ALA A 25 20.41 -17.14 15.79
C ALA A 25 21.04 -18.54 15.77
N SER A 26 21.30 -19.10 14.58
CA SER A 26 21.93 -20.42 14.40
C SER A 26 23.44 -20.47 14.65
N MET A 27 24.06 -19.33 14.94
CA MET A 27 25.51 -19.28 15.24
C MET A 27 25.84 -19.77 16.64
N ALA A 28 24.88 -19.72 17.56
CA ALA A 28 25.04 -20.26 18.90
C ALA A 28 25.00 -21.79 18.87
N GLU A 29 25.85 -22.44 19.67
CA GLU A 29 25.88 -23.90 19.74
C GLU A 29 24.54 -24.45 20.27
N GLY A 30 24.05 -25.52 19.64
CA GLY A 30 22.80 -26.18 20.03
C GLY A 30 21.52 -25.47 19.57
N THR A 31 21.63 -24.33 18.86
CA THR A 31 20.44 -23.67 18.31
C THR A 31 20.08 -24.18 16.92
N SER A 32 18.78 -24.16 16.63
CA SER A 32 18.19 -24.51 15.35
C SER A 32 17.33 -23.34 14.89
N ALA A 33 17.47 -22.97 13.63
CA ALA A 33 16.66 -21.92 13.03
C ALA A 33 16.00 -22.39 11.72
N LEU A 34 14.79 -21.90 11.47
CA LEU A 34 14.05 -22.13 10.24
C LEU A 34 13.53 -20.78 9.73
N ALA A 35 13.83 -20.44 8.48
CA ALA A 35 13.32 -19.24 7.83
C ALA A 35 12.68 -19.57 6.48
N PHE A 36 11.44 -19.15 6.28
CA PHE A 36 10.70 -19.41 5.04
C PHE A 36 9.69 -18.29 4.75
N PRO A 37 9.36 -18.04 3.48
CA PRO A 37 8.39 -17.03 3.10
C PRO A 37 7.00 -17.64 2.82
N SER A 38 5.99 -16.78 2.81
CA SER A 38 4.69 -16.98 2.17
C SER A 38 4.45 -15.80 1.23
N PHE A 39 4.42 -16.09 -0.06
CA PHE A 39 4.07 -15.16 -1.12
C PHE A 39 2.98 -15.80 -1.98
N GLY A 40 2.06 -14.99 -2.49
CA GLY A 40 1.13 -15.41 -3.54
C GLY A 40 1.77 -15.25 -4.92
N PRO A 41 0.98 -15.40 -6.00
CA PRO A 41 1.46 -15.23 -7.38
C PRO A 41 1.84 -13.77 -7.73
N GLU A 42 1.59 -12.83 -6.82
CA GLU A 42 1.80 -11.41 -7.04
C GLU A 42 3.30 -11.03 -7.09
N ARG A 43 3.61 -10.02 -7.92
CA ARG A 43 4.96 -9.47 -8.10
C ARG A 43 5.27 -8.37 -7.06
N ARG A 44 6.39 -7.65 -7.22
CA ARG A 44 6.85 -6.55 -6.33
C ARG A 44 5.70 -5.64 -5.86
N GLY A 45 5.78 -5.22 -4.59
CA GLY A 45 4.81 -4.38 -3.90
C GLY A 45 3.77 -5.18 -3.10
N ALA A 46 3.36 -6.36 -3.56
CA ALA A 46 2.28 -7.09 -2.91
C ALA A 46 2.62 -7.44 -1.45
N PRO A 47 1.63 -7.38 -0.53
CA PRO A 47 1.80 -7.86 0.84
C PRO A 47 2.30 -9.29 0.84
N MET A 48 3.28 -9.56 1.68
CA MET A 48 3.88 -10.87 1.83
C MET A 48 4.30 -11.08 3.27
N ARG A 49 4.37 -12.35 3.67
CA ARG A 49 4.81 -12.73 5.00
C ARG A 49 6.10 -13.53 4.95
N ALA A 50 6.98 -13.33 5.90
CA ALA A 50 8.09 -14.25 6.15
C ALA A 50 8.09 -14.68 7.61
N PHE A 51 8.70 -15.83 7.85
CA PHE A 51 8.68 -16.48 9.14
C PHE A 51 10.11 -16.81 9.54
N THR A 52 10.46 -16.58 10.79
CA THR A 52 11.68 -17.10 11.42
C THR A 52 11.29 -17.83 12.70
N LYS A 53 11.71 -19.08 12.83
CA LYS A 53 11.60 -19.87 14.06
C LYS A 53 12.99 -20.14 14.58
N VAL A 54 13.21 -19.94 15.88
CA VAL A 54 14.48 -20.18 16.58
C VAL A 54 14.21 -21.05 17.79
N SER A 55 15.02 -22.09 17.98
CA SER A 55 14.82 -23.09 19.02
C SER A 55 16.15 -23.64 19.51
N ASP A 56 16.21 -24.06 20.77
CA ASP A 56 17.30 -24.83 21.38
C ASP A 56 17.19 -26.34 21.09
N ARG A 57 16.24 -26.72 20.24
CA ARG A 57 15.94 -28.09 19.80
C ARG A 57 15.59 -28.12 18.32
N PRO A 58 15.79 -29.25 17.62
CA PRO A 58 15.41 -29.41 16.22
C PRO A 58 13.96 -29.00 15.95
N ILE A 59 13.74 -28.22 14.89
CA ILE A 59 12.42 -27.69 14.53
C ILE A 59 11.76 -28.63 13.52
N GLY A 60 10.73 -29.36 13.95
CA GLY A 60 9.88 -30.18 13.06
C GLY A 60 8.72 -29.41 12.43
N ASP A 61 8.27 -28.34 13.08
CA ASP A 61 7.12 -27.55 12.65
C ASP A 61 7.46 -26.55 11.54
N ARG A 62 7.05 -26.89 10.32
CA ARG A 62 7.22 -26.07 9.11
C ARG A 62 5.96 -25.28 8.73
N SER A 63 4.94 -25.26 9.58
CA SER A 63 3.71 -24.51 9.34
C SER A 63 3.92 -23.00 9.53
N ALA A 64 3.11 -22.20 8.84
CA ALA A 64 3.12 -20.75 8.96
C ALA A 64 2.83 -20.31 10.41
N ILE A 65 3.52 -19.26 10.87
CA ILE A 65 3.30 -18.69 12.20
C ILE A 65 1.98 -17.94 12.20
N THR A 66 1.07 -18.31 13.10
CA THR A 66 -0.19 -17.59 13.36
C THR A 66 -0.06 -16.61 14.52
N ARG A 67 0.75 -16.96 15.53
CA ARG A 67 1.04 -16.11 16.69
C ARG A 67 2.55 -16.12 16.98
N ALA A 68 3.15 -14.95 17.10
CA ALA A 68 4.60 -14.79 17.21
C ALA A 68 5.00 -14.10 18.53
N ASP A 69 6.25 -14.30 18.94
CA ASP A 69 6.89 -13.54 20.01
C ASP A 69 7.20 -12.12 19.52
N TYR A 70 7.56 -11.99 18.25
CA TYR A 70 7.75 -10.70 17.59
C TYR A 70 7.00 -10.64 16.25
N VAL A 71 6.21 -9.59 16.03
CA VAL A 71 5.58 -9.31 14.73
C VAL A 71 6.17 -8.02 14.18
N ILE A 72 6.68 -8.04 12.95
CA ILE A 72 7.43 -6.92 12.37
C ILE A 72 6.72 -6.47 11.12
N TYR A 73 6.26 -5.23 11.10
CA TYR A 73 5.65 -4.59 9.94
C TYR A 73 6.68 -3.67 9.29
N LEU A 74 7.18 -4.03 8.11
CA LEU A 74 8.11 -3.21 7.33
C LEU A 74 7.47 -1.95 6.73
N ASP A 75 6.15 -1.81 6.87
CA ASP A 75 5.34 -0.72 6.33
C ASP A 75 4.10 -0.56 7.21
N ASP A 76 3.80 0.66 7.64
CA ASP A 76 2.67 0.90 8.56
C ASP A 76 1.30 0.63 7.93
N THR A 77 1.19 0.64 6.59
CA THR A 77 -0.05 0.31 5.87
C THR A 77 -0.43 -1.17 5.97
N LEU A 78 0.48 -2.02 6.46
CA LEU A 78 0.22 -3.44 6.68
C LEU A 78 -0.37 -3.73 8.08
N LEU A 79 -0.37 -2.74 8.98
CA LEU A 79 -0.94 -2.88 10.32
C LEU A 79 -2.48 -2.83 10.22
N ALA A 80 -3.14 -3.87 10.73
CA ALA A 80 -4.59 -4.02 10.69
C ALA A 80 -5.24 -3.84 12.08
N PRO A 81 -6.54 -3.55 12.18
CA PRO A 81 -7.21 -3.27 13.47
C PRO A 81 -7.09 -4.37 14.53
N SER A 82 -6.84 -5.62 14.13
CA SER A 82 -6.73 -6.80 15.01
C SER A 82 -5.30 -7.37 15.07
N TRP A 83 -4.28 -6.54 14.90
CA TRP A 83 -2.85 -6.93 14.88
C TRP A 83 -2.42 -7.72 16.12
N GLU A 84 -3.01 -7.45 17.29
CA GLU A 84 -2.69 -8.08 18.56
C GLU A 84 -3.01 -9.59 18.60
N SER A 85 -3.89 -10.04 17.69
CA SER A 85 -4.23 -11.46 17.53
C SER A 85 -3.06 -12.28 16.99
N GLU A 86 -2.11 -11.64 16.30
CA GLU A 86 -0.89 -12.26 15.78
C GLU A 86 0.23 -12.37 16.83
N LEU A 87 0.00 -11.90 18.05
CA LEU A 87 0.98 -11.96 19.13
C LEU A 87 0.68 -13.07 20.13
N LYS A 88 1.74 -13.74 20.57
CA LYS A 88 1.73 -14.56 21.78
C LYS A 88 1.57 -13.68 23.04
N PRO A 89 1.22 -14.25 24.20
CA PRO A 89 1.30 -13.54 25.47
C PRO A 89 2.72 -12.98 25.67
N GLY A 90 2.84 -11.69 26.03
CA GLY A 90 4.13 -10.99 26.15
C GLY A 90 4.82 -10.64 24.82
N GLY A 91 4.22 -10.96 23.67
CA GLY A 91 4.79 -10.64 22.36
C GLY A 91 4.75 -9.14 22.04
N ILE A 92 5.67 -8.71 21.18
CA ILE A 92 5.86 -7.30 20.78
C ILE A 92 5.71 -7.15 19.25
N ALA A 93 4.93 -6.15 18.83
CA ALA A 93 4.88 -5.69 17.46
C ALA A 93 5.83 -4.50 17.23
N LEU A 94 6.62 -4.55 16.16
CA LEU A 94 7.51 -3.49 15.70
C LEU A 94 6.99 -2.97 14.35
N VAL A 95 6.76 -1.67 14.21
CA VAL A 95 6.21 -1.07 12.98
C VAL A 95 7.14 0.00 12.42
N ASN A 96 7.40 -0.07 11.12
CA ASN A 96 8.10 0.97 10.39
C ASN A 96 7.18 2.17 10.21
N SER A 97 7.34 3.19 11.05
CA SER A 97 6.55 4.41 10.97
C SER A 97 7.24 5.55 11.72
N VAL A 98 7.03 6.77 11.21
CA VAL A 98 7.34 8.02 11.93
C VAL A 98 6.23 8.39 12.93
N LYS A 99 5.07 7.73 12.87
CA LYS A 99 3.94 7.97 13.76
C LYS A 99 4.19 7.32 15.13
N THR A 100 3.57 7.87 16.17
CA THR A 100 3.53 7.22 17.48
C THR A 100 2.59 6.00 17.43
N PRO A 101 2.78 4.99 18.31
CA PRO A 101 1.84 3.87 18.43
C PRO A 101 0.39 4.33 18.63
N GLU A 102 0.16 5.36 19.43
CA GLU A 102 -1.17 5.92 19.68
C GLU A 102 -1.81 6.48 18.40
N SER A 103 -1.01 7.19 17.59
CA SER A 103 -1.47 7.74 16.31
C SER A 103 -1.78 6.64 15.30
N LEU A 104 -0.95 5.58 15.24
CA LEU A 104 -1.22 4.41 14.38
C LEU A 104 -2.50 3.69 14.77
N LEU A 105 -2.69 3.41 16.06
CA LEU A 105 -3.88 2.72 16.55
C LEU A 105 -5.15 3.53 16.28
N SER A 106 -5.09 4.86 16.48
CA SER A 106 -6.20 5.74 16.13
C SER A 106 -6.51 5.70 14.63
N ALA A 107 -5.49 5.66 13.77
CA ALA A 107 -5.67 5.64 12.31
C ALA A 107 -6.33 4.35 11.80
N ILE A 108 -6.08 3.22 12.46
CA ILE A 108 -6.68 1.93 12.12
C ILE A 108 -7.93 1.60 12.95
N GLY A 109 -8.37 2.50 13.84
CA GLY A 109 -9.53 2.26 14.71
C GLY A 109 -9.31 1.14 15.74
N ALA A 110 -8.07 0.85 16.12
CA ALA A 110 -7.73 -0.13 17.13
C ALA A 110 -7.73 0.50 18.54
N PRO A 111 -8.13 -0.24 19.59
CA PRO A 111 -8.17 0.29 20.95
C PRO A 111 -6.76 0.57 21.47
N LEU A 112 -6.54 1.77 22.03
CA LEU A 112 -5.25 2.17 22.61
C LEU A 112 -4.76 1.20 23.71
N ALA A 113 -5.68 0.60 24.45
CA ALA A 113 -5.37 -0.40 25.47
C ALA A 113 -4.65 -1.64 24.90
N ALA A 114 -4.82 -1.96 23.61
CA ALA A 114 -4.13 -3.10 22.99
C ALA A 114 -2.62 -2.88 22.81
N ALA A 115 -2.14 -1.63 22.83
CA ALA A 115 -0.70 -1.33 22.80
C ALA A 115 0.02 -1.71 24.09
N VAL A 116 -0.71 -2.03 25.17
CA VAL A 116 -0.14 -2.37 26.47
C VAL A 116 -0.55 -3.79 26.82
N ASP A 117 0.38 -4.54 27.40
CA ASP A 117 0.06 -5.84 27.99
C ASP A 117 -0.67 -5.61 29.32
N GLY A 118 -1.96 -5.94 29.36
CA GLY A 118 -2.78 -5.78 30.57
C GLY A 118 -2.29 -6.60 31.78
N SER A 119 -1.42 -7.60 31.58
CA SER A 119 -0.84 -8.38 32.69
C SER A 119 0.46 -7.78 33.24
N SER A 120 1.32 -7.26 32.36
CA SER A 120 2.66 -6.80 32.73
C SER A 120 2.84 -5.27 32.70
N GLY A 121 1.90 -4.53 32.11
CA GLY A 121 2.03 -3.09 31.83
C GLY A 121 3.06 -2.76 30.74
N GLY A 122 3.68 -3.77 30.12
CA GLY A 122 4.70 -3.62 29.08
C GLY A 122 4.12 -3.12 27.76
N ASP A 123 4.95 -2.45 26.95
CA ASP A 123 4.54 -2.07 25.59
C ASP A 123 4.49 -3.30 24.69
N ARG A 124 3.38 -3.44 23.96
CA ARG A 124 3.19 -4.47 22.93
C ARG A 124 3.31 -3.91 21.52
N LEU A 125 3.34 -2.59 21.35
CA LEU A 125 3.50 -1.93 20.06
C LEU A 125 4.58 -0.85 20.15
N LEU A 126 5.62 -1.00 19.33
CA LEU A 126 6.71 -0.03 19.20
C LEU A 126 6.84 0.42 17.74
N THR A 127 7.22 1.67 17.54
CA THR A 127 7.48 2.24 16.21
C THR A 127 8.94 2.64 16.07
N LEU A 128 9.44 2.57 14.85
CA LEU A 128 10.79 3.02 14.48
C LEU A 128 10.76 3.53 13.03
N ASP A 129 11.42 4.66 12.76
CA ASP A 129 11.57 5.18 11.40
C ASP A 129 12.66 4.43 10.63
N ALA A 130 12.34 3.20 10.23
CA ALA A 130 13.29 2.35 9.50
C ALA A 130 13.55 2.85 8.08
N ASN A 131 12.58 3.54 7.46
CA ASN A 131 12.78 4.17 6.16
C ASN A 131 13.74 5.36 6.25
N GLY A 132 13.64 6.20 7.27
CA GLY A 132 14.57 7.30 7.53
C GLY A 132 16.00 6.80 7.74
N ILE A 133 16.19 5.88 8.68
CA ILE A 133 17.51 5.29 9.00
C ILE A 133 18.17 4.67 7.77
N SER A 134 17.41 3.86 7.02
CA SER A 134 17.95 3.21 5.82
C SER A 134 18.19 4.20 4.67
N SER A 135 17.35 5.23 4.50
CA SER A 135 17.56 6.24 3.47
C SER A 135 18.82 7.06 3.72
N GLU A 136 19.10 7.43 4.98
CA GLU A 136 20.29 8.18 5.36
C GLU A 136 21.58 7.38 5.12
N LEU A 137 21.62 6.13 5.57
CA LEU A 137 22.85 5.32 5.54
C LEU A 137 23.04 4.53 4.23
N LEU A 138 21.96 4.03 3.63
CA LEU A 138 21.99 3.24 2.41
C LEU A 138 21.74 4.06 1.14
N GLY A 139 21.09 5.22 1.26
CA GLY A 139 20.60 6.01 0.12
C GLY A 139 19.29 5.46 -0.48
N ARG A 140 18.63 4.53 0.21
CA ARG A 140 17.36 3.90 -0.21
C ARG A 140 16.55 3.48 1.02
N ALA A 141 15.24 3.69 0.97
CA ALA A 141 14.28 3.23 1.98
C ALA A 141 14.10 1.70 1.91
N ILE A 142 14.99 0.96 2.57
CA ILE A 142 14.93 -0.50 2.69
C ILE A 142 14.99 -0.84 4.19
N PRO A 143 13.84 -1.08 4.83
CA PRO A 143 13.75 -1.11 6.30
C PRO A 143 14.21 -2.42 6.94
N ASN A 144 14.51 -3.46 6.15
CA ASN A 144 14.65 -4.83 6.64
C ASN A 144 15.77 -5.02 7.69
N THR A 145 16.97 -4.48 7.48
CA THR A 145 18.11 -4.64 8.41
C THR A 145 18.01 -3.76 9.64
N VAL A 146 17.22 -2.69 9.59
CA VAL A 146 16.92 -1.84 10.76
C VAL A 146 16.28 -2.71 11.85
N PHE A 147 15.28 -3.52 11.50
CA PHE A 147 14.60 -4.36 12.49
C PHE A 147 15.46 -5.49 13.04
N LEU A 148 16.53 -5.91 12.35
CA LEU A 148 17.51 -6.83 12.93
C LEU A 148 18.30 -6.15 14.07
N GLY A 149 18.66 -4.87 13.90
CA GLY A 149 19.26 -4.07 14.96
C GLY A 149 18.33 -3.90 16.15
N ALA A 150 17.06 -3.57 15.92
CA ALA A 150 16.05 -3.49 16.98
C ALA A 150 15.87 -4.82 17.72
N LEU A 151 15.73 -5.94 16.99
CA LEU A 151 15.61 -7.27 17.60
C LEU A 151 16.83 -7.67 18.42
N SER A 152 18.03 -7.24 18.04
CA SER A 152 19.25 -7.53 18.82
C SER A 152 19.30 -6.84 20.20
N LEU A 153 18.42 -5.85 20.42
CA LEU A 153 18.19 -5.26 21.73
C LEU A 153 17.07 -5.98 22.49
N LEU A 154 16.03 -6.41 21.79
CA LEU A 154 14.79 -6.91 22.37
C LEU A 154 14.78 -8.42 22.62
N CYS A 155 15.66 -9.17 21.96
CA CYS A 155 15.67 -10.63 21.98
C CYS A 155 17.08 -11.16 22.32
N ASP A 156 17.24 -11.73 23.51
CA ASP A 156 18.53 -12.26 23.98
C ASP A 156 19.08 -13.39 23.12
N GLN A 157 18.21 -14.12 22.39
CA GLN A 157 18.60 -15.18 21.46
C GLN A 157 19.12 -14.64 20.11
N VAL A 158 19.21 -13.33 19.96
CA VAL A 158 19.68 -12.65 18.74
C VAL A 158 20.83 -11.71 19.11
N PRO A 159 22.04 -12.22 19.34
CA PRO A 159 23.19 -11.39 19.71
C PRO A 159 23.53 -10.39 18.60
N PHE A 160 23.88 -9.16 18.99
CA PHE A 160 24.22 -8.07 18.06
C PHE A 160 25.40 -8.40 17.13
N ASP A 161 26.43 -9.06 17.66
CA ASP A 161 27.59 -9.54 16.91
C ASP A 161 27.19 -10.61 15.88
N ALA A 162 26.31 -11.54 16.26
CA ALA A 162 25.78 -12.57 15.36
C ALA A 162 24.97 -11.97 14.20
N VAL A 163 24.20 -10.90 14.44
CA VAL A 163 23.53 -10.16 13.35
C VAL A 163 24.54 -9.58 12.37
N GLY A 164 25.61 -8.97 12.88
CA GLY A 164 26.67 -8.42 12.04
C GLY A 164 27.38 -9.49 11.20
N GLU A 165 27.59 -10.67 11.76
CA GLU A 165 28.20 -11.79 11.05
C GLU A 165 27.25 -12.41 10.01
N ALA A 166 25.96 -12.54 10.31
CA ALA A 166 24.96 -12.96 9.34
C ALA A 166 24.91 -12.01 8.12
N VAL A 167 25.02 -10.70 8.34
CA VAL A 167 25.13 -9.70 7.26
C VAL A 167 26.36 -9.98 6.39
N ARG A 168 27.52 -10.21 7.01
CA ARG A 168 28.77 -10.50 6.27
C ARG A 168 28.69 -11.76 5.42
N GLN A 169 28.05 -12.81 5.93
CA GLN A 169 27.96 -14.10 5.24
C GLN A 169 26.94 -14.13 4.10
N TYR A 170 25.78 -13.50 4.29
CA TYR A 170 24.65 -13.65 3.38
C TYR A 170 24.39 -12.44 2.47
N MET A 171 25.01 -11.29 2.73
CA MET A 171 24.91 -10.12 1.85
C MET A 171 26.17 -9.94 0.98
N PRO A 172 26.04 -9.30 -0.20
CA PRO A 172 27.20 -8.91 -1.00
C PRO A 172 28.17 -7.99 -0.25
N PRO A 173 29.50 -8.14 -0.41
CA PRO A 173 30.51 -7.33 0.29
C PRO A 173 30.31 -5.82 0.21
N LYS A 174 29.88 -5.32 -0.95
CA LYS A 174 29.58 -3.90 -1.20
C LYS A 174 28.47 -3.32 -0.31
N LEU A 175 27.68 -4.16 0.36
CA LEU A 175 26.57 -3.75 1.22
C LEU A 175 26.90 -3.88 2.71
N HIS A 176 28.03 -4.48 3.09
CA HIS A 176 28.35 -4.82 4.48
C HIS A 176 28.44 -3.57 5.35
N GLU A 177 29.34 -2.64 5.02
CA GLU A 177 29.61 -1.44 5.81
C GLU A 177 28.32 -0.67 6.15
N LYS A 178 27.51 -0.36 5.13
CA LYS A 178 26.26 0.38 5.29
C LYS A 178 25.22 -0.37 6.10
N ASN A 179 25.08 -1.68 5.91
CA ASN A 179 24.11 -2.46 6.68
C ASN A 179 24.55 -2.67 8.14
N LEU A 180 25.85 -2.78 8.41
CA LEU A 180 26.38 -2.83 9.77
C LEU A 180 26.15 -1.50 10.51
N ALA A 181 26.33 -0.37 9.83
CA ALA A 181 25.99 0.95 10.36
C ALA A 181 24.48 1.04 10.67
N ILE A 182 23.62 0.57 9.76
CA ILE A 182 22.16 0.51 9.98
C ILE A 182 21.81 -0.32 11.22
N VAL A 183 22.40 -1.50 11.38
CA VAL A 183 22.13 -2.38 12.52
C VAL A 183 22.52 -1.72 13.84
N ALA A 184 23.66 -1.01 13.87
CA ALA A 184 24.11 -0.26 15.04
C ALA A 184 23.19 0.93 15.37
N GLU A 185 22.86 1.75 14.37
CA GLU A 185 21.98 2.91 14.53
C GLU A 185 20.58 2.49 14.97
N ALA A 186 20.02 1.45 14.35
CA ALA A 186 18.71 0.94 14.72
C ALA A 186 18.65 0.44 16.17
N ARG A 187 19.71 -0.21 16.65
CA ARG A 187 19.82 -0.64 18.05
C ARG A 187 19.84 0.58 18.98
N HIS A 188 20.57 1.63 18.63
CA HIS A 188 20.64 2.86 19.40
C HIS A 188 19.30 3.60 19.42
N ALA A 189 18.69 3.82 18.26
CA ALA A 189 17.39 4.47 18.10
C ALA A 189 16.28 3.71 18.86
N MET A 190 16.29 2.38 18.83
CA MET A 190 15.35 1.57 19.62
C MET A 190 15.57 1.74 21.13
N ALA A 191 16.82 1.79 21.60
CA ALA A 191 17.11 2.04 23.01
C ALA A 191 16.60 3.42 23.47
N GLN A 192 16.77 4.46 22.64
CA GLN A 192 16.23 5.79 22.90
C GLN A 192 14.70 5.78 22.94
N ALA A 193 14.04 5.10 21.99
CA ALA A 193 12.59 4.99 21.94
C ALA A 193 12.02 4.31 23.20
N LEU A 194 12.65 3.22 23.66
CA LEU A 194 12.26 2.54 24.90
C LEU A 194 12.43 3.44 26.13
N ALA A 195 13.53 4.19 26.22
CA ALA A 195 13.79 5.12 27.32
C ALA A 195 12.75 6.26 27.37
N ALA A 196 12.45 6.88 26.23
CA ALA A 196 11.43 7.93 26.14
C ALA A 196 10.03 7.45 26.56
N ARG A 197 9.68 6.20 26.23
CA ARG A 197 8.43 5.56 26.65
C ARG A 197 8.40 5.22 28.13
N ALA A 198 9.52 4.78 28.70
CA ALA A 198 9.61 4.55 30.15
C ALA A 198 9.33 5.83 30.94
N VAL A 199 9.91 6.97 30.54
CA VAL A 199 9.64 8.28 31.15
C VAL A 199 8.17 8.68 30.99
N SER A 200 7.60 8.47 29.80
CA SER A 200 6.19 8.79 29.52
C SER A 200 5.22 7.95 30.34
N ARG A 201 5.53 6.67 30.61
CA ARG A 201 4.74 5.81 31.51
C ARG A 201 4.81 6.28 32.94
N GLN A 202 6.02 6.52 33.45
CA GLN A 202 6.21 6.98 34.83
C GLN A 202 5.42 8.28 35.09
N ALA A 203 5.44 9.23 34.15
CA ALA A 203 4.66 10.46 34.26
C ALA A 203 3.13 10.23 34.25
N ARG A 204 2.63 9.21 33.53
CA ARG A 204 1.20 8.83 33.53
C ARG A 204 0.80 8.14 34.83
N ASP A 205 1.65 7.26 35.36
CA ASP A 205 1.39 6.54 36.60
C ASP A 205 1.39 7.52 37.81
N GLU A 206 2.33 8.46 37.85
CA GLU A 206 2.38 9.54 38.86
C GLU A 206 1.16 10.47 38.76
N ALA A 207 0.66 10.76 37.55
CA ALA A 207 -0.55 11.54 37.34
C ALA A 207 -1.84 10.77 37.72
N ALA A 208 -1.85 9.44 37.60
CA ALA A 208 -2.96 8.58 37.99
C ALA A 208 -3.06 8.39 39.51
N GLU A 209 -1.92 8.34 40.22
CA GLU A 209 -1.89 8.26 41.69
C GLU A 209 -2.17 9.60 42.39
N GLY A 210 -1.96 10.73 41.69
CA GLY A 210 -2.13 12.08 42.24
C GLY A 210 -3.51 12.72 42.05
N ALA A 211 -4.49 12.05 41.40
CA ALA A 211 -5.76 12.67 41.04
C ALA A 211 -6.88 12.38 42.07
N PRO A 212 -7.37 13.39 42.83
CA PRO A 212 -8.67 13.27 43.47
C PRO A 212 -9.78 13.30 42.40
N ALA A 213 -10.82 12.50 42.61
CA ALA A 213 -11.98 12.44 41.73
C ALA A 213 -12.74 13.78 41.74
N ASP A 214 -13.11 14.21 40.53
CA ASP A 214 -13.90 15.39 40.16
C ASP A 214 -13.13 16.71 40.08
N VAL A 215 -12.94 17.24 38.85
CA VAL A 215 -13.49 18.54 38.41
C VAL A 215 -13.61 18.56 36.88
N SER A 216 -14.74 19.08 36.42
CA SER A 216 -15.11 19.37 35.04
C SER A 216 -14.25 20.44 34.35
N ARG A 217 -14.03 20.28 33.03
CA ARG A 217 -13.77 21.31 31.98
C ARG A 217 -12.71 22.40 32.26
N GLU A 218 -11.72 22.51 31.35
CA GLU A 218 -11.65 23.63 30.40
C GLU A 218 -10.57 23.43 29.31
N THR A 219 -10.89 23.95 28.13
CA THR A 219 -10.14 23.93 26.88
C THR A 219 -8.97 24.91 26.88
N GLY A 220 -7.81 24.53 26.35
CA GLY A 220 -6.68 25.44 26.14
C GLY A 220 -5.53 24.86 25.34
N PHE A 221 -5.74 24.50 24.07
CA PHE A 221 -4.64 24.27 23.13
C PHE A 221 -4.20 25.61 22.53
N ALA A 222 -3.09 26.15 23.03
CA ALA A 222 -2.39 27.24 22.36
C ALA A 222 -1.50 26.65 21.26
N ALA A 223 -1.80 27.02 20.02
CA ALA A 223 -1.04 26.64 18.83
C ALA A 223 0.38 27.23 18.88
N MET A 224 1.39 26.36 18.72
CA MET A 224 2.78 26.75 18.56
C MET A 224 3.14 26.67 17.08
N GLN A 225 3.40 27.84 16.47
CA GLN A 225 3.75 27.97 15.05
C GLN A 225 5.19 27.50 14.79
N PRO A 226 5.47 26.77 13.69
CA PRO A 226 6.82 26.48 13.28
C PRO A 226 7.46 27.70 12.59
N ARG A 227 8.70 28.00 12.98
CA ARG A 227 9.57 29.00 12.34
C ARG A 227 10.20 28.42 11.07
N SER A 228 10.25 29.25 10.03
CA SER A 228 10.94 29.02 8.77
C SER A 228 12.45 28.93 8.94
N ALA A 229 13.07 28.00 8.22
CA ALA A 229 14.52 27.97 8.01
C ALA A 229 14.79 27.97 6.50
N GLU A 230 15.36 29.08 6.03
CA GLU A 230 15.92 29.26 4.69
C GLU A 230 17.36 28.70 4.65
N GLY A 231 17.78 28.12 3.52
CA GLY A 231 19.22 27.92 3.25
C GLY A 231 19.64 26.81 2.28
N ALA A 232 19.60 27.14 0.98
CA ALA A 232 20.52 26.77 -0.12
C ALA A 232 20.73 25.29 -0.58
N ALA A 233 20.72 25.16 -1.91
CA ALA A 233 20.57 23.95 -2.73
C ALA A 233 21.90 23.30 -3.21
N PRO A 234 21.83 22.05 -3.71
CA PRO A 234 22.77 21.56 -4.72
C PRO A 234 22.07 21.01 -6.00
N GLY A 235 22.44 21.58 -7.15
CA GLY A 235 22.62 20.88 -8.43
C GLY A 235 21.39 20.35 -9.17
N GLU A 236 20.65 21.25 -9.82
CA GLU A 236 19.52 20.93 -10.70
C GLU A 236 19.90 20.00 -11.86
N ARG A 237 19.41 18.76 -11.79
CA ARG A 237 18.87 18.12 -13.00
C ARG A 237 17.43 18.63 -13.09
N ARG A 238 17.14 19.45 -14.10
CA ARG A 238 15.83 20.07 -14.34
C ARG A 238 14.74 18.99 -14.36
N MET A 239 14.07 18.81 -13.22
CA MET A 239 12.80 18.09 -13.18
C MET A 239 11.80 18.94 -13.96
N PRO A 240 10.96 18.34 -14.83
CA PRO A 240 9.85 19.09 -15.42
C PRO A 240 9.01 19.70 -14.28
N GLU A 241 8.50 20.92 -14.50
CA GLU A 241 7.65 21.63 -13.55
C GLU A 241 6.55 20.69 -13.00
N PRO A 242 6.16 20.83 -11.72
CA PRO A 242 5.03 20.08 -11.19
C PRO A 242 3.83 20.32 -12.10
N LEU A 243 3.29 19.22 -12.66
CA LEU A 243 2.17 19.26 -13.58
C LEU A 243 1.00 20.00 -12.91
N PRO A 244 0.32 20.93 -13.60
CA PRO A 244 -0.75 21.72 -13.01
C PRO A 244 -1.88 20.81 -12.49
N ALA A 245 -2.59 21.23 -11.43
CA ALA A 245 -3.64 20.43 -10.79
C ALA A 245 -4.74 19.92 -11.76
N SER A 246 -4.92 20.58 -12.90
CA SER A 246 -5.76 20.14 -14.00
C SER A 246 -5.33 18.82 -14.65
N VAL A 247 -4.03 18.48 -14.59
CA VAL A 247 -3.43 17.23 -15.11
C VAL A 247 -3.56 16.07 -14.11
N LEU A 248 -3.84 16.36 -12.84
CA LEU A 248 -4.10 15.36 -11.80
C LEU A 248 -5.55 14.86 -11.79
N ARG A 249 -6.44 15.48 -12.58
CA ARG A 249 -7.78 14.95 -12.82
C ARG A 249 -7.65 13.71 -13.69
N SER A 250 -7.82 12.54 -13.10
CA SER A 250 -8.25 11.39 -13.90
C SER A 250 -9.59 11.77 -14.50
N PRO A 251 -9.74 11.79 -15.83
CA PRO A 251 -11.03 12.06 -16.43
C PRO A 251 -12.04 11.07 -15.84
N THR A 252 -13.23 11.53 -15.51
CA THR A 252 -14.33 10.68 -15.03
C THR A 252 -14.74 9.78 -16.17
N ILE A 253 -14.07 8.65 -16.29
CA ILE A 253 -14.31 7.69 -17.34
C ILE A 253 -14.89 6.47 -16.68
N VAL A 254 -16.13 6.16 -17.05
CA VAL A 254 -16.72 4.85 -16.82
C VAL A 254 -15.80 3.85 -17.51
N ILE A 255 -14.93 3.19 -16.74
CA ILE A 255 -14.07 2.13 -17.22
C ILE A 255 -15.01 1.01 -17.66
N PRO A 256 -15.09 0.68 -18.95
CA PRO A 256 -15.97 -0.38 -19.41
C PRO A 256 -15.48 -1.68 -18.77
N ARG A 257 -16.24 -2.22 -17.81
CA ARG A 257 -15.94 -3.55 -17.28
C ARG A 257 -16.30 -4.54 -18.38
N PHE A 258 -15.51 -5.60 -18.51
CA PHE A 258 -15.82 -6.70 -19.40
C PHE A 258 -17.20 -7.24 -18.97
N ARG A 259 -18.28 -6.81 -19.65
CA ARG A 259 -19.73 -7.06 -19.41
C ARG A 259 -20.63 -5.89 -18.99
N ASP A 260 -20.23 -4.62 -19.11
CA ASP A 260 -21.18 -3.50 -18.92
C ASP A 260 -22.40 -3.55 -19.88
N HIS A 261 -22.33 -4.36 -20.94
CA HIS A 261 -23.42 -4.60 -21.90
C HIS A 261 -24.38 -5.72 -21.51
N LEU A 262 -24.09 -6.50 -20.44
CA LEU A 262 -25.01 -7.50 -19.90
C LEU A 262 -25.78 -6.83 -18.76
N ALA A 263 -26.98 -6.34 -19.08
CA ALA A 263 -27.88 -5.53 -18.25
C ALA A 263 -28.45 -6.25 -17.00
N ALA A 264 -27.59 -6.78 -16.13
CA ALA A 264 -27.94 -7.20 -14.78
C ALA A 264 -27.01 -6.48 -13.79
N PRO A 265 -27.46 -6.16 -12.56
CA PRO A 265 -26.58 -5.60 -11.54
C PRO A 265 -25.35 -6.51 -11.42
N LEU A 266 -24.17 -5.90 -11.45
CA LEU A 266 -22.89 -6.60 -11.30
C LEU A 266 -23.05 -7.67 -10.20
N PRO A 267 -22.92 -8.98 -10.52
CA PRO A 267 -23.04 -9.98 -9.50
C PRO A 267 -21.98 -9.69 -8.43
N SER A 268 -22.39 -9.87 -7.18
CA SER A 268 -21.54 -9.76 -6.00
C SER A 268 -20.12 -10.28 -6.27
N LEU A 269 -19.13 -9.47 -5.91
CA LEU A 269 -17.70 -9.81 -6.03
C LEU A 269 -17.25 -10.79 -4.93
N GLU A 270 -18.18 -11.29 -4.12
CA GLU A 270 -17.91 -12.33 -3.12
C GLU A 270 -17.62 -13.67 -3.82
N PRO A 271 -16.46 -14.30 -3.56
CA PRO A 271 -16.11 -15.60 -4.12
C PRO A 271 -17.21 -16.66 -3.98
N ARG A 272 -18.01 -16.62 -2.91
CA ARG A 272 -19.08 -17.60 -2.67
C ARG A 272 -20.17 -17.58 -3.75
N ASP A 273 -20.35 -16.46 -4.45
CA ASP A 273 -21.44 -16.26 -5.39
C ASP A 273 -21.09 -16.71 -6.81
N PHE A 274 -19.80 -16.83 -7.16
CA PHE A 274 -19.35 -17.33 -8.47
C PHE A 274 -18.42 -18.55 -8.38
N ALA A 275 -17.80 -18.82 -7.22
CA ALA A 275 -16.77 -19.83 -7.05
C ALA A 275 -17.32 -21.26 -6.77
N GLN A 276 -18.24 -21.77 -7.60
CA GLN A 276 -18.87 -23.08 -7.40
C GLN A 276 -18.07 -24.31 -7.91
N SER A 277 -17.04 -24.15 -8.78
CA SER A 277 -16.21 -25.27 -9.29
C SER A 277 -14.83 -24.80 -9.76
N THR A 278 -13.82 -25.64 -9.96
CA THR A 278 -12.49 -25.19 -10.45
C THR A 278 -12.46 -24.60 -11.87
N CYS A 279 -13.60 -24.55 -12.57
CA CYS A 279 -13.75 -23.98 -13.91
C CYS A 279 -14.85 -22.91 -13.90
N TYR A 280 -14.54 -21.73 -14.43
CA TYR A 280 -15.47 -20.59 -14.53
C TYR A 280 -15.45 -19.99 -15.92
N GLN A 281 -16.52 -19.28 -16.28
CA GLN A 281 -16.58 -18.54 -17.53
C GLN A 281 -15.47 -17.47 -17.56
N ALA A 282 -14.75 -17.37 -18.67
CA ALA A 282 -13.69 -16.36 -18.85
C ALA A 282 -14.22 -14.93 -18.63
N GLY A 283 -13.34 -14.03 -18.15
CA GLY A 283 -13.65 -12.60 -17.96
C GLY A 283 -13.94 -12.14 -16.52
N HIS A 284 -13.63 -12.95 -15.51
CA HIS A 284 -13.90 -12.63 -14.10
C HIS A 284 -12.61 -12.32 -13.33
N LEU A 285 -12.14 -11.06 -13.38
CA LEU A 285 -11.28 -10.53 -12.32
C LEU A 285 -12.20 -10.01 -11.21
N VAL A 286 -12.34 -10.82 -10.18
CA VAL A 286 -13.38 -10.70 -9.14
C VAL A 286 -12.93 -9.92 -7.92
N SER A 287 -11.62 -9.73 -7.76
CA SER A 287 -11.05 -8.92 -6.68
C SER A 287 -10.20 -7.80 -7.26
N ARG A 288 -10.34 -6.60 -6.69
CA ARG A 288 -9.34 -5.54 -6.86
C ARG A 288 -7.99 -6.14 -6.55
N ASN A 289 -7.08 -6.06 -7.51
CA ASN A 289 -5.78 -6.68 -7.40
C ASN A 289 -4.66 -5.64 -7.52
N ALA A 290 -4.94 -4.41 -7.08
CA ALA A 290 -3.99 -3.32 -6.95
C ALA A 290 -4.05 -2.75 -5.52
N GLY A 291 -3.19 -1.77 -5.21
CA GLY A 291 -3.02 -1.22 -3.86
C GLY A 291 -1.60 -1.38 -3.30
N TRP A 292 -0.64 -1.72 -4.15
CA TRP A 292 0.75 -1.92 -3.75
C TRP A 292 1.78 -1.25 -4.66
N ARG A 293 1.32 -0.40 -5.56
CA ARG A 293 2.21 0.42 -6.35
C ARG A 293 2.73 1.55 -5.46
N ASN A 294 4.03 1.80 -5.50
CA ASN A 294 4.62 2.97 -4.84
C ASN A 294 4.54 4.20 -5.74
N VAL A 295 4.40 3.98 -7.05
CA VAL A 295 4.26 5.02 -8.08
C VAL A 295 3.14 4.63 -9.04
N ARG A 296 2.39 5.60 -9.54
CA ARG A 296 1.35 5.40 -10.57
C ARG A 296 1.63 6.24 -11.81
N PRO A 297 1.24 5.75 -13.00
CA PRO A 297 1.16 6.60 -14.18
C PRO A 297 -0.02 7.56 -14.05
N VAL A 298 0.17 8.83 -14.37
CA VAL A 298 -0.88 9.85 -14.50
C VAL A 298 -0.84 10.43 -15.91
N LEU A 299 -2.01 10.54 -16.52
CA LEU A 299 -2.18 10.97 -17.90
C LEU A 299 -2.44 12.48 -17.97
N ALA A 300 -1.59 13.21 -18.67
CA ALA A 300 -1.84 14.56 -19.14
C ALA A 300 -2.70 14.49 -20.41
N ALA A 301 -4.01 14.73 -20.24
CA ALA A 301 -4.99 14.60 -21.32
C ALA A 301 -4.71 15.55 -22.50
N ASP A 302 -4.24 16.76 -22.20
CA ASP A 302 -3.85 17.81 -23.14
C ASP A 302 -2.66 17.41 -24.03
N LEU A 303 -1.74 16.59 -23.52
CA LEU A 303 -0.59 16.09 -24.28
C LEU A 303 -0.89 14.79 -25.04
N CYS A 304 -2.03 14.15 -24.78
CA CYS A 304 -2.35 12.83 -25.32
C CYS A 304 -2.84 12.92 -26.77
N THR A 305 -2.04 12.39 -27.70
CA THR A 305 -2.40 12.37 -29.14
C THR A 305 -3.31 11.21 -29.54
N GLY A 306 -3.64 10.30 -28.62
CA GLY A 306 -4.44 9.11 -28.91
C GLY A 306 -3.73 8.06 -29.79
N CYS A 307 -2.40 7.99 -29.78
CA CYS A 307 -1.62 7.00 -30.55
C CYS A 307 -1.69 5.54 -30.03
N LEU A 308 -2.25 5.34 -28.83
CA LEU A 308 -2.53 4.03 -28.21
C LEU A 308 -1.31 3.13 -27.96
N GLN A 309 -0.09 3.66 -28.02
CA GLN A 309 1.10 2.88 -27.68
C GLN A 309 1.05 2.39 -26.22
N CYS A 310 0.64 3.27 -25.29
CA CYS A 310 0.46 2.91 -23.89
C CYS A 310 -0.57 1.77 -23.69
N TYR A 311 -1.68 1.80 -24.44
CA TYR A 311 -2.68 0.74 -24.48
C TYR A 311 -2.09 -0.59 -24.93
N LEU A 312 -1.37 -0.59 -26.05
CA LEU A 312 -0.78 -1.80 -26.64
C LEU A 312 0.30 -2.44 -25.74
N TYR A 313 1.13 -1.63 -25.08
CA TYR A 313 2.25 -2.12 -24.29
C TYR A 313 1.92 -2.42 -22.82
N CYS A 314 0.71 -2.12 -22.34
CA CYS A 314 0.36 -2.40 -20.96
C CYS A 314 0.32 -3.92 -20.72
N PRO A 315 1.24 -4.50 -19.92
CA PRO A 315 1.31 -5.95 -19.73
C PRO A 315 0.15 -6.50 -18.90
N ASP A 316 -0.51 -5.62 -18.14
CA ASP A 316 -1.64 -5.95 -17.27
C ASP A 316 -2.99 -5.60 -17.93
N GLY A 317 -2.98 -4.99 -19.13
CA GLY A 317 -4.21 -4.58 -19.83
C GLY A 317 -5.02 -3.48 -19.13
N THR A 318 -4.40 -2.70 -18.24
CA THR A 318 -5.10 -1.72 -17.38
C THR A 318 -5.31 -0.36 -18.04
N ILE A 319 -4.85 -0.18 -19.28
CA ILE A 319 -5.11 1.04 -20.05
C ILE A 319 -6.28 0.72 -20.97
N VAL A 320 -7.35 1.49 -20.86
CA VAL A 320 -8.59 1.28 -21.63
C VAL A 320 -8.78 2.41 -22.64
N ARG A 321 -9.39 2.09 -23.79
CA ARG A 321 -9.79 3.10 -24.77
C ARG A 321 -11.14 3.67 -24.37
N THR A 322 -11.29 4.98 -24.55
CA THR A 322 -12.45 5.75 -24.06
C THR A 322 -13.46 6.03 -25.17
N TYR A 323 -13.19 5.55 -26.38
CA TYR A 323 -13.97 5.76 -27.62
C TYR A 323 -14.30 7.22 -27.95
N ALA A 324 -13.64 8.20 -27.32
CA ALA A 324 -13.75 9.61 -27.67
C ALA A 324 -13.41 9.83 -29.15
N THR A 325 -14.26 10.55 -29.88
CA THR A 325 -14.03 10.84 -31.30
C THR A 325 -12.88 11.83 -31.46
N LYS A 326 -12.24 11.84 -32.63
CA LYS A 326 -11.17 12.82 -32.92
C LYS A 326 -11.66 14.27 -32.75
N ASP A 327 -12.90 14.55 -33.11
CA ASP A 327 -13.50 15.88 -32.98
C ASP A 327 -13.68 16.27 -31.51
N GLN A 328 -14.07 15.32 -30.66
CA GLN A 328 -14.17 15.52 -29.20
C GLN A 328 -12.82 15.76 -28.54
N LEU A 329 -11.78 15.03 -28.96
CA LEU A 329 -10.41 15.23 -28.46
C LEU A 329 -9.81 16.57 -28.95
N SER A 330 -10.23 17.05 -30.12
CA SER A 330 -9.74 18.30 -30.73
C SER A 330 -10.44 19.54 -30.20
N ALA A 331 -11.57 19.39 -29.49
CA ALA A 331 -12.33 20.48 -28.88
C ALA A 331 -11.64 21.09 -27.64
N GLY A 332 -10.51 20.52 -27.19
CA GLY A 332 -9.70 21.06 -26.09
C GLY A 332 -10.28 20.84 -24.70
N ASP A 333 -11.27 19.96 -24.56
CA ASP A 333 -11.83 19.59 -23.27
C ASP A 333 -10.84 18.67 -22.52
N ALA A 334 -10.18 19.21 -21.51
CA ALA A 334 -9.22 18.47 -20.67
C ALA A 334 -9.85 17.29 -19.90
N SER A 335 -11.19 17.20 -19.84
CA SER A 335 -11.91 16.06 -19.26
C SER A 335 -12.04 14.86 -20.21
N LEU A 336 -11.63 15.01 -21.48
CA LEU A 336 -11.70 13.96 -22.49
C LEU A 336 -10.30 13.53 -22.93
N ALA A 337 -9.94 12.28 -22.63
CA ALA A 337 -8.70 11.67 -23.10
C ALA A 337 -9.00 10.43 -23.94
N ALA A 338 -8.13 10.08 -24.90
CA ALA A 338 -8.29 8.89 -25.75
C ALA A 338 -8.13 7.54 -24.99
N VAL A 339 -7.54 7.60 -23.79
CA VAL A 339 -7.30 6.45 -22.93
C VAL A 339 -7.59 6.81 -21.46
N ALA A 340 -7.98 5.80 -20.67
CA ALA A 340 -8.08 5.89 -19.22
C ALA A 340 -7.22 4.79 -18.58
N ILE A 341 -6.88 4.95 -17.31
CA ILE A 341 -6.08 3.97 -16.55
C ILE A 341 -6.93 3.39 -15.44
N ASP A 342 -7.09 2.07 -15.43
CA ASP A 342 -7.72 1.34 -14.36
C ASP A 342 -6.75 1.14 -13.20
N TYR A 343 -6.84 2.01 -12.20
CA TYR A 343 -6.02 1.93 -11.00
C TYR A 343 -6.41 0.79 -10.06
N ASP A 344 -7.57 0.15 -10.19
CA ASP A 344 -7.92 -1.03 -9.39
C ASP A 344 -7.10 -2.26 -9.82
N PHE A 345 -6.45 -2.20 -10.98
CA PHE A 345 -5.60 -3.28 -11.49
C PHE A 345 -4.17 -2.83 -11.86
N CYS A 346 -3.92 -1.53 -12.05
CA CYS A 346 -2.60 -1.00 -12.42
C CYS A 346 -1.51 -1.33 -11.37
N LYS A 347 -0.40 -1.91 -11.83
CA LYS A 347 0.75 -2.29 -10.98
C LYS A 347 1.82 -1.21 -10.83
N GLY A 348 1.70 -0.08 -11.51
CA GLY A 348 2.70 0.99 -11.45
C GLY A 348 4.04 0.65 -12.13
N CYS A 349 4.06 -0.25 -13.12
CA CYS A 349 5.31 -0.71 -13.75
C CYS A 349 6.01 0.33 -14.63
N GLY A 350 5.32 1.41 -15.03
CA GLY A 350 5.86 2.50 -15.83
C GLY A 350 6.11 2.20 -17.32
N ILE A 351 5.71 1.03 -17.82
CA ILE A 351 5.88 0.68 -19.25
C ILE A 351 5.09 1.65 -20.14
N CYS A 352 3.90 2.06 -19.72
CA CYS A 352 3.07 3.04 -20.43
C CYS A 352 3.75 4.41 -20.56
N ALA A 353 4.39 4.90 -19.48
CA ALA A 353 5.17 6.13 -19.50
C ALA A 353 6.35 6.01 -20.47
N LYS A 354 7.10 4.91 -20.42
CA LYS A 354 8.23 4.66 -21.34
C LYS A 354 7.79 4.49 -22.80
N ALA A 355 6.59 3.98 -23.04
CA ALA A 355 6.03 3.82 -24.38
C ALA A 355 5.49 5.13 -24.98
N CYS A 356 5.17 6.11 -24.15
CA CYS A 356 4.67 7.41 -24.59
C CYS A 356 5.80 8.21 -25.24
N ARG A 357 5.67 8.57 -26.52
CA ARG A 357 6.63 9.43 -27.22
C ARG A 357 6.36 10.93 -27.09
N PHE A 358 5.25 11.27 -26.42
CA PHE A 358 4.75 12.64 -26.27
C PHE A 358 4.80 13.10 -24.81
N ASP A 359 5.43 12.30 -23.93
CA ASP A 359 5.52 12.54 -22.49
C ASP A 359 4.18 12.82 -21.78
N ALA A 360 3.07 12.40 -22.40
CA ALA A 360 1.72 12.55 -21.86
C ALA A 360 1.43 11.68 -20.63
N ILE A 361 2.36 10.81 -20.20
CA ILE A 361 2.19 9.96 -19.02
C ILE A 361 3.38 10.15 -18.10
N ALA A 362 3.15 10.73 -16.93
CA ALA A 362 4.14 10.91 -15.88
C ALA A 362 4.00 9.82 -14.82
N MET A 363 5.12 9.36 -14.25
CA MET A 363 5.11 8.49 -13.06
C MET A 363 5.25 9.36 -11.82
N ILE A 364 4.26 9.34 -10.94
CA ILE A 364 4.27 10.08 -9.68
C ILE A 364 4.08 9.14 -8.49
N SER A 365 4.42 9.61 -7.28
CA SER A 365 4.19 8.86 -6.04
C SER A 365 2.71 8.51 -5.90
N GLU A 366 2.42 7.27 -5.45
CA GLU A 366 1.05 6.87 -5.15
C GLU A 366 0.45 7.73 -4.04
N GLU A 367 1.26 8.07 -3.04
CA GLU A 367 0.88 8.89 -1.89
C GLU A 367 0.49 10.30 -2.31
N ASP A 368 1.35 10.98 -3.09
CA ASP A 368 1.11 12.33 -3.59
C ASP A 368 -0.18 12.39 -4.42
N ALA A 369 -0.38 11.38 -5.26
CA ALA A 369 -1.56 11.27 -6.09
C ALA A 369 -2.84 11.03 -5.26
N LEU A 370 -2.77 10.20 -4.20
CA LEU A 370 -3.90 9.99 -3.29
C LEU A 370 -4.21 11.27 -2.49
N ALA A 371 -3.18 12.01 -2.10
CA ALA A 371 -3.33 13.29 -1.42
C ALA A 371 -4.00 14.33 -2.32
N ALA A 372 -3.58 14.41 -3.59
CA ALA A 372 -4.22 15.29 -4.57
C ALA A 372 -5.69 14.92 -4.84
N GLU A 373 -6.00 13.62 -4.98
CA GLU A 373 -7.37 13.15 -5.15
C GLU A 373 -8.27 13.49 -3.94
N ARG A 374 -7.74 13.37 -2.72
CA ARG A 374 -8.46 13.79 -1.49
C ARG A 374 -8.72 15.29 -1.46
N GLN A 375 -7.70 16.10 -1.77
CA GLN A 375 -7.84 17.56 -1.80
C GLN A 375 -8.89 17.99 -2.82
N ILE A 376 -8.89 17.39 -4.02
CA ILE A 376 -9.88 17.68 -5.07
C ILE A 376 -11.29 17.31 -4.59
N ALA A 377 -11.46 16.16 -3.93
CA ALA A 377 -12.75 15.75 -3.40
C ALA A 377 -13.26 16.69 -2.30
N GLU A 378 -12.37 17.23 -1.46
CA GLU A 378 -12.69 18.25 -0.46
C GLU A 378 -13.09 19.57 -1.12
N ASP A 379 -12.33 20.03 -2.12
CA ASP A 379 -12.60 21.27 -2.86
C ASP A 379 -13.94 21.20 -3.61
N ASP A 380 -14.24 20.07 -4.27
CA ASP A 380 -15.50 19.83 -4.97
C ASP A 380 -16.69 19.73 -3.98
N ALA A 381 -16.48 19.15 -2.79
CA ALA A 381 -17.47 19.14 -1.73
C ALA A 381 -17.78 20.56 -1.23
N VAL A 382 -16.76 21.40 -1.05
CA VAL A 382 -16.93 22.82 -0.66
C VAL A 382 -17.64 23.62 -1.76
N ALA A 383 -17.31 23.38 -3.03
CA ALA A 383 -17.98 24.02 -4.17
C ALA A 383 -19.48 23.63 -4.26
N SER A 384 -19.83 22.37 -3.97
CA SER A 384 -21.22 21.90 -3.99
C SER A 384 -22.11 22.54 -2.91
N VAL A 385 -21.52 22.97 -1.78
CA VAL A 385 -22.25 23.68 -0.70
C VAL A 385 -22.51 25.15 -1.08
N GLY A 386 -21.61 25.77 -1.87
CA GLY A 386 -21.71 27.17 -2.30
C GLY A 386 -22.75 27.46 -3.39
N VAL A 387 -23.22 26.45 -4.14
CA VAL A 387 -24.15 26.63 -5.28
C VAL A 387 -25.63 26.57 -4.86
N SER A 388 -25.94 26.34 -3.59
CA SER A 388 -27.33 26.21 -3.11
C SER A 388 -28.06 27.53 -2.77
N ALA A 389 -27.46 28.70 -2.96
CA ALA A 389 -28.03 29.98 -2.49
C ALA A 389 -28.38 31.03 -3.56
N SER A 390 -28.09 30.84 -4.84
CA SER A 390 -28.51 31.82 -5.86
C SER A 390 -28.52 31.22 -7.27
N ASP A 391 -29.67 30.69 -7.69
CA ASP A 391 -30.23 30.84 -9.05
C ASP A 391 -31.37 29.84 -9.25
N ALA A 392 -32.47 30.09 -8.55
CA ALA A 392 -33.76 29.51 -8.84
C ALA A 392 -34.69 30.61 -9.37
N SER A 393 -34.48 31.05 -10.61
CA SER A 393 -35.57 31.67 -11.38
C SER A 393 -35.32 31.62 -12.89
N ALA A 394 -36.38 31.23 -13.61
CA ALA A 394 -36.61 31.34 -15.05
C ALA A 394 -35.95 30.31 -15.98
N SER A 395 -36.67 29.23 -16.29
CA SER A 395 -37.53 29.21 -17.50
C SER A 395 -38.19 27.83 -17.66
N HIS A 396 -39.52 27.84 -17.56
CA HIS A 396 -40.39 26.74 -17.88
C HIS A 396 -40.80 26.92 -19.35
N ALA A 397 -40.35 26.05 -20.24
CA ALA A 397 -40.88 25.98 -21.60
C ALA A 397 -40.99 24.50 -22.01
N THR A 398 -42.22 24.15 -22.34
CA THR A 398 -42.76 22.84 -22.65
C THR A 398 -42.27 22.28 -23.98
N ARG A 399 -42.13 20.95 -24.08
CA ARG A 399 -42.83 20.17 -25.13
C ARG A 399 -42.83 18.66 -24.88
N SER A 400 -44.03 18.14 -25.07
CA SER A 400 -44.58 16.79 -24.97
C SER A 400 -44.36 15.91 -26.21
N GLY A 401 -44.45 14.59 -26.03
CA GLY A 401 -44.67 13.55 -27.05
C GLY A 401 -43.35 12.89 -27.51
N VAL A 402 -43.19 11.57 -27.56
CA VAL A 402 -44.09 10.53 -28.13
C VAL A 402 -43.85 9.16 -27.44
N SER A 403 -44.84 8.28 -27.61
CA SER A 403 -45.17 7.00 -26.97
C SER A 403 -44.13 5.88 -26.95
N ALA A 404 -44.29 5.04 -25.93
CA ALA A 404 -43.85 3.66 -25.88
C ALA A 404 -44.54 2.82 -26.96
N ASP A 405 -43.78 1.96 -27.64
CA ASP A 405 -44.27 0.73 -28.23
C ASP A 405 -43.22 -0.37 -28.03
N ALA A 406 -43.67 -1.47 -27.45
CA ALA A 406 -42.94 -2.71 -27.31
C ALA A 406 -43.40 -3.68 -28.41
N ALA A 407 -42.47 -4.32 -29.14
CA ALA A 407 -42.58 -5.72 -29.58
C ALA A 407 -41.43 -6.14 -30.51
N SER A 408 -41.19 -7.45 -30.49
CA SER A 408 -40.38 -8.30 -31.37
C SER A 408 -38.86 -8.20 -31.25
N GLY A 409 -38.32 -9.17 -30.52
CA GLY A 409 -36.93 -9.57 -30.66
C GLY A 409 -36.74 -10.38 -31.95
N ASP A 410 -35.57 -10.21 -32.54
CA ASP A 410 -34.88 -11.23 -33.31
C ASP A 410 -33.40 -11.09 -33.01
N SER A 411 -32.78 -12.22 -32.69
CA SER A 411 -31.42 -12.29 -32.17
C SER A 411 -30.41 -12.23 -33.31
N LEU A 412 -29.39 -11.37 -33.16
CA LEU A 412 -28.18 -11.34 -34.00
C LEU A 412 -27.22 -12.51 -33.70
N ALA A 413 -27.68 -13.58 -33.05
CA ALA A 413 -26.85 -14.72 -32.67
C ALA A 413 -26.81 -15.84 -33.74
N ASP A 414 -27.73 -15.85 -34.71
CA ASP A 414 -27.84 -16.94 -35.68
C ASP A 414 -26.97 -16.78 -36.94
N ALA A 415 -26.23 -15.67 -37.08
CA ALA A 415 -25.37 -15.42 -38.24
C ALA A 415 -23.94 -15.94 -38.12
N PHE A 416 -23.55 -16.53 -36.98
CA PHE A 416 -22.15 -16.94 -36.72
C PHE A 416 -21.91 -18.45 -36.62
N LEU A 417 -22.95 -19.28 -36.77
CA LEU A 417 -22.83 -20.74 -36.65
C LEU A 417 -23.04 -21.50 -37.98
N SER A 418 -23.34 -20.84 -39.09
CA SER A 418 -23.51 -21.51 -40.40
C SER A 418 -22.22 -21.74 -41.19
N ASP A 419 -21.11 -21.09 -40.82
CA ASP A 419 -19.88 -21.11 -41.62
C ASP A 419 -18.86 -22.18 -41.17
N TYR A 420 -19.14 -22.93 -40.11
CA TYR A 420 -18.21 -23.94 -39.57
C TYR A 420 -18.56 -25.39 -39.95
N GLU A 421 -19.70 -25.63 -40.62
CA GLU A 421 -20.11 -26.98 -41.05
C GLU A 421 -19.93 -27.25 -42.55
N SER A 422 -19.44 -26.29 -43.35
CA SER A 422 -19.35 -26.43 -44.81
C SER A 422 -17.98 -26.81 -45.39
N GLU A 423 -16.91 -26.89 -44.58
CA GLU A 423 -15.59 -27.33 -45.06
C GLU A 423 -15.03 -28.52 -44.27
N GLY A 424 -15.73 -29.65 -44.37
CA GLY A 424 -15.18 -30.96 -44.08
C GLY A 424 -14.50 -31.58 -45.32
N GLY A 425 -13.17 -31.61 -45.31
CA GLY A 425 -12.37 -32.72 -45.81
C GLY A 425 -12.06 -32.82 -47.32
N ALA A 426 -10.78 -32.58 -47.66
CA ALA A 426 -9.96 -33.48 -48.49
C ALA A 426 -8.55 -32.90 -48.74
N ARG A 427 -7.57 -33.29 -47.91
CA ARG A 427 -6.19 -33.73 -48.25
C ARG A 427 -5.23 -33.54 -47.08
#